data_AF-T0RMJ3-F1
#
_entry.id   AF-T0RMJ3-F1
#
_cell.length_a   1.000
_cell.length_b   1.000
_cell.length_c   1.000
_cell.angle_alpha   90.00
_cell.angle_beta   90.00
_cell.angle_gamma   90.00
#
_symmetry.space_group_name_H-M   'P 1'
#
loop_
_entity.id
_entity.type
_entity.pdbx_description
1 polymer ?
#
loop_
_entity_poly.entity_id
_entity_poly.type
_entity_poly.pdbx_seq_one_letter_code
_entity_poly.pdbx_strand_id
1 'polypeptide(L)'
;MPFWTAPEMLRKGQTYTDKADMYSFGVILIELETLQLPYATQDSDDGTFRGDVRDGSSRMQYAAVVPAAVAQPSTVHWNKRSVVLSAIMFLNVAIMPLKAYISEPLPSLSSESSTSLPPACREGNMAVCTSDLLAFFHNQTHQVANTHFFASTAFDLYHETLPQAPSPPLVASDLPYYVIYTYDQTKFASQLVANASVPAPLAATSRLLNVSIFYHALWTRRRNDTSVVDYYVGIHRTTPVTAWVTFKLVARCVLVLYLVRCMWRDYYRHCLTLATNLRLYGIENAKHLPDTAAQIVKYQDVKHKWGLLLCLWPHKGVQRAGGSVHCLFATRPEAKAVVGLSQTGTDCFIVYHTDAKTTHCVRVSLLPSIDLHRLLKEIKTNKDAAVGHVDLGAPTPSVYTGANASPWVM
;
A
#
# COMPACT_ATOMS: atom_id res chain seq x y z
N MET A 1 -21.78 -17.74 65.96
CA MET A 1 -21.54 -17.11 64.64
C MET A 1 -20.04 -17.05 64.29
N PRO A 2 -19.38 -18.18 64.01
CA PRO A 2 -17.97 -18.21 63.58
C PRO A 2 -17.79 -18.30 62.05
N PHE A 3 -18.86 -18.24 61.24
CA PHE A 3 -18.82 -18.58 59.81
C PHE A 3 -17.92 -17.68 58.94
N TRP A 4 -17.69 -16.43 59.35
CA TRP A 4 -16.78 -15.49 58.67
C TRP A 4 -15.40 -15.39 59.36
N THR A 5 -15.20 -16.10 60.47
CA THR A 5 -13.97 -16.01 61.25
C THR A 5 -12.87 -16.87 60.61
N ALA A 6 -11.73 -16.26 60.36
CA ALA A 6 -10.57 -16.94 59.81
C ALA A 6 -10.09 -18.10 60.71
N PRO A 7 -9.60 -19.22 60.14
CA PRO A 7 -9.26 -20.43 60.90
C PRO A 7 -8.16 -20.21 61.94
N GLU A 8 -7.23 -19.30 61.69
CA GLU A 8 -6.20 -18.88 62.63
C GLU A 8 -6.78 -18.19 63.86
N MET A 9 -7.90 -17.48 63.72
CA MET A 9 -8.59 -16.80 64.83
C MET A 9 -9.40 -17.75 65.71
N LEU A 10 -9.59 -18.99 65.28
CA LEU A 10 -10.19 -20.05 66.08
C LEU A 10 -9.16 -20.82 66.93
N ARG A 11 -7.85 -20.54 66.76
CA ARG A 11 -6.76 -21.12 67.58
C ARG A 11 -6.44 -20.21 68.76
N LYS A 12 -6.36 -20.76 69.98
CA LYS A 12 -5.94 -19.98 71.17
C LYS A 12 -4.50 -19.51 71.01
N GLY A 13 -4.26 -18.21 71.24
CA GLY A 13 -2.93 -17.59 71.28
C GLY A 13 -2.38 -17.08 69.94
N GLN A 14 -3.17 -17.08 68.86
CA GLN A 14 -2.79 -16.43 67.60
C GLN A 14 -3.06 -14.92 67.67
N THR A 15 -2.15 -14.13 67.11
CA THR A 15 -2.34 -12.68 66.95
C THR A 15 -3.14 -12.39 65.68
N TYR A 16 -4.10 -11.49 65.79
CA TYR A 16 -4.87 -11.01 64.63
C TYR A 16 -3.94 -10.33 63.62
N THR A 17 -4.19 -10.58 62.34
CA THR A 17 -3.43 -10.02 61.22
C THR A 17 -4.39 -9.63 60.10
N ASP A 18 -3.93 -8.79 59.17
CA ASP A 18 -4.69 -8.36 57.99
C ASP A 18 -5.19 -9.53 57.11
N LYS A 19 -4.63 -10.74 57.27
CA LYS A 19 -5.07 -11.96 56.58
C LYS A 19 -6.44 -12.46 57.07
N ALA A 20 -6.78 -12.19 58.33
CA ALA A 20 -8.09 -12.54 58.87
C ALA A 20 -9.22 -11.72 58.20
N ASP A 21 -8.94 -10.46 57.86
CA ASP A 21 -9.88 -9.60 57.13
C ASP A 21 -10.03 -10.03 55.68
N MET A 22 -8.92 -10.41 55.02
CA MET A 22 -8.97 -10.94 53.65
C MET A 22 -9.79 -12.24 53.58
N TYR A 23 -9.69 -13.09 54.60
CA TYR A 23 -10.51 -14.30 54.70
C TYR A 23 -11.99 -13.95 54.86
N SER A 24 -12.32 -13.08 55.81
CA SER A 24 -13.70 -12.64 56.08
C SER A 24 -14.34 -12.01 54.83
N PHE A 25 -13.57 -11.18 54.11
CA PHE A 25 -13.99 -10.58 52.85
C PHE A 25 -14.24 -11.61 51.75
N GLY A 26 -13.38 -12.64 51.65
CA GLY A 26 -13.59 -13.75 50.72
C GLY A 26 -14.88 -14.54 51.00
N VAL A 27 -15.21 -14.75 52.27
CA VAL A 27 -16.48 -15.39 52.66
C VAL A 27 -17.69 -14.54 52.26
N ILE A 28 -17.63 -13.21 52.45
CA ILE A 28 -18.70 -12.29 52.01
C ILE A 28 -18.88 -12.34 50.49
N LEU A 29 -17.80 -12.40 49.71
CA LEU A 29 -17.90 -12.50 48.25
C LEU A 29 -18.62 -13.79 47.82
N ILE A 30 -18.35 -14.91 48.49
CA ILE A 30 -19.03 -16.18 48.23
C ILE A 30 -20.51 -16.12 48.63
N GLU A 31 -20.82 -15.51 49.77
CA GLU A 31 -22.20 -15.27 50.20
C GLU A 31 -22.99 -14.41 49.19
N LEU A 32 -22.36 -13.35 48.67
CA LEU A 32 -22.95 -12.49 47.62
C LEU A 32 -23.12 -13.23 46.28
N GLU A 33 -22.17 -14.09 45.91
CA GLU A 33 -22.23 -14.87 44.67
C GLU A 33 -23.30 -15.96 44.72
N THR A 34 -23.42 -16.65 45.85
CA THR A 34 -24.34 -17.79 46.01
C THR A 34 -25.73 -17.38 46.53
N LEU A 35 -25.86 -16.16 47.08
CA LEU A 35 -27.05 -15.67 47.79
C LEU A 35 -27.51 -16.61 48.93
N GLN A 36 -26.58 -17.38 49.49
CA GLN A 36 -26.80 -18.32 50.58
C GLN A 36 -25.86 -18.00 51.73
N LEU A 37 -26.31 -18.30 52.96
CA LEU A 37 -25.43 -18.16 54.12
C LEU A 37 -24.20 -19.06 53.96
N PRO A 38 -23.01 -18.63 54.43
CA PRO A 38 -21.82 -19.47 54.39
C PRO A 38 -22.07 -20.78 55.13
N TYR A 39 -21.75 -21.92 54.49
CA TYR A 39 -21.97 -23.28 55.02
C TYR A 39 -23.44 -23.66 55.25
N ALA A 40 -24.40 -23.04 54.54
CA ALA A 40 -25.84 -23.32 54.67
C ALA A 40 -26.26 -24.79 54.52
N THR A 41 -25.43 -25.64 53.92
CA THR A 41 -25.70 -27.08 53.72
C THR A 41 -25.11 -27.98 54.80
N GLN A 42 -24.42 -27.42 55.80
CA GLN A 42 -23.79 -28.18 56.89
C GLN A 42 -24.60 -28.04 58.18
N ASP A 43 -25.37 -29.08 58.51
CA ASP A 43 -25.97 -29.25 59.84
C ASP A 43 -24.90 -29.80 60.80
N SER A 44 -24.09 -28.91 61.37
CA SER A 44 -23.05 -29.27 62.34
C SER A 44 -23.18 -28.41 63.60
N ASP A 45 -23.05 -29.04 64.77
CA ASP A 45 -23.04 -28.34 66.05
C ASP A 45 -21.88 -27.30 66.11
N ASP A 46 -22.09 -26.13 66.74
CA ASP A 46 -21.19 -24.95 66.66
C ASP A 46 -19.76 -25.28 67.13
N GLY A 47 -19.64 -26.18 68.11
CA GLY A 47 -18.34 -26.64 68.63
C GLY A 47 -17.55 -27.49 67.63
N THR A 48 -18.22 -28.41 66.95
CA THR A 48 -17.63 -29.32 65.95
C THR A 48 -17.27 -28.54 64.69
N PHE A 49 -18.15 -27.64 64.24
CA PHE A 49 -17.92 -26.77 63.10
C PHE A 49 -16.68 -25.89 63.27
N ARG A 50 -16.49 -25.27 64.44
CA ARG A 50 -15.28 -24.48 64.73
C ARG A 50 -14.00 -25.32 64.65
N GLY A 51 -14.05 -26.58 65.10
CA GLY A 51 -12.94 -27.52 64.97
C GLY A 51 -12.62 -27.80 63.50
N ASP A 52 -13.64 -28.12 62.72
CA ASP A 52 -13.47 -28.49 61.30
C ASP A 52 -12.97 -27.33 60.44
N VAL A 53 -13.39 -26.10 60.73
CA VAL A 53 -12.87 -24.90 60.06
C VAL A 53 -11.43 -24.62 60.49
N ARG A 54 -11.13 -24.71 61.80
CA ARG A 54 -9.78 -24.49 62.35
C ARG A 54 -8.74 -25.48 61.81
N ASP A 55 -9.18 -26.72 61.59
CA ASP A 55 -8.33 -27.83 61.16
C ASP A 55 -8.34 -28.00 59.62
N GLY A 56 -9.15 -27.19 58.91
CA GLY A 56 -9.20 -27.11 57.44
C GLY A 56 -9.97 -28.26 56.77
N SER A 57 -10.69 -29.06 57.56
CA SER A 57 -11.49 -30.20 57.11
C SER A 57 -12.81 -29.78 56.47
N SER A 58 -13.36 -28.63 56.87
CA SER A 58 -14.57 -28.08 56.24
C SER A 58 -14.22 -27.01 55.19
N ARG A 59 -14.65 -27.25 53.94
CA ARG A 59 -14.52 -26.30 52.83
C ARG A 59 -15.89 -25.79 52.42
N MET A 60 -15.98 -24.48 52.22
CA MET A 60 -17.19 -23.84 51.71
C MET A 60 -17.47 -24.37 50.30
N GLN A 61 -18.73 -24.70 50.02
CA GLN A 61 -19.14 -25.06 48.66
C GLN A 61 -19.23 -23.78 47.84
N TYR A 62 -18.16 -23.45 47.13
CA TYR A 62 -18.25 -22.55 45.99
C TYR A 62 -18.59 -23.39 44.77
N ALA A 63 -19.52 -22.91 43.94
CA ALA A 63 -19.56 -23.38 42.56
C ALA A 63 -18.16 -23.10 42.01
N ALA A 64 -17.41 -24.14 41.67
CA ALA A 64 -16.18 -23.95 40.92
C ALA A 64 -16.60 -23.33 39.60
N VAL A 65 -16.64 -22.00 39.53
CA VAL A 65 -16.37 -21.29 38.29
C VAL A 65 -14.93 -21.69 38.01
N VAL A 66 -14.78 -22.82 37.33
CA VAL A 66 -13.58 -23.11 36.55
C VAL A 66 -13.37 -21.82 35.79
N PRO A 67 -12.32 -21.02 36.09
CA PRO A 67 -12.09 -19.82 35.31
C PRO A 67 -12.07 -20.30 33.87
N ALA A 68 -13.03 -19.82 33.06
CA ALA A 68 -13.15 -20.16 31.66
C ALA A 68 -11.74 -20.19 31.12
N ALA A 69 -11.27 -21.38 30.71
CA ALA A 69 -9.85 -21.69 30.55
C ALA A 69 -9.16 -20.46 29.97
N VAL A 70 -8.35 -19.77 30.78
CA VAL A 70 -7.64 -18.58 30.30
C VAL A 70 -6.76 -19.09 29.19
N ALA A 71 -7.17 -18.84 27.94
CA ALA A 71 -6.47 -19.30 26.77
C ALA A 71 -5.01 -18.89 26.96
N GLN A 72 -4.10 -19.86 26.95
CA GLN A 72 -2.70 -19.54 27.16
C GLN A 72 -2.28 -18.51 26.12
N PRO A 73 -1.62 -17.41 26.52
CA PRO A 73 -1.27 -16.34 25.61
C PRO A 73 -0.43 -16.91 24.48
N SER A 74 -0.96 -16.82 23.26
CA SER A 74 -0.30 -17.38 22.08
C SER A 74 1.00 -16.62 21.81
N THR A 75 2.12 -17.34 21.69
CA THR A 75 3.41 -16.71 21.36
C THR A 75 3.44 -16.33 19.88
N VAL A 76 3.45 -15.03 19.60
CA VAL A 76 3.48 -14.49 18.23
C VAL A 76 4.86 -13.97 17.89
N HIS A 77 5.45 -14.53 16.83
CA HIS A 77 6.76 -14.14 16.29
C HIS A 77 6.66 -13.65 14.84
N TRP A 78 7.52 -12.70 14.48
CA TRP A 78 7.65 -12.24 13.09
C TRP A 78 8.64 -13.12 12.33
N ASN A 79 8.22 -13.61 11.16
CA ASN A 79 9.13 -14.36 10.28
C ASN A 79 10.18 -13.40 9.68
N LYS A 80 11.46 -13.60 10.01
CA LYS A 80 12.57 -12.75 9.55
C LYS A 80 12.62 -12.59 8.03
N ARG A 81 12.33 -13.65 7.26
CA ARG A 81 12.31 -13.60 5.79
C ARG A 81 11.20 -12.70 5.27
N SER A 82 10.02 -12.79 5.89
CA SER A 82 8.87 -11.94 5.57
C SER A 82 9.16 -10.46 5.88
N VAL A 83 9.80 -10.18 7.02
CA VAL A 83 10.20 -8.80 7.38
C VAL A 83 11.18 -8.23 6.35
N VAL A 84 12.19 -8.99 5.92
CA VAL A 84 13.15 -8.54 4.89
C VAL A 84 12.45 -8.29 3.56
N LEU A 85 11.61 -9.22 3.10
CA LEU A 85 10.85 -9.04 1.86
C LEU A 85 9.91 -7.84 1.92
N SER A 86 9.23 -7.63 3.06
CA SER A 86 8.37 -6.47 3.28
C SER A 86 9.17 -5.17 3.28
N ALA A 87 10.36 -5.14 3.87
CA ALA A 87 11.24 -3.97 3.85
C ALA A 87 11.73 -3.63 2.44
N ILE A 88 12.05 -4.63 1.61
CA ILE A 88 12.42 -4.43 0.21
C ILE A 88 11.24 -3.85 -0.58
N MET A 89 10.03 -4.40 -0.40
CA MET A 89 8.83 -3.89 -1.08
C MET A 89 8.48 -2.48 -0.62
N PHE A 90 8.60 -2.19 0.69
CA PHE A 90 8.45 -0.86 1.26
C PHE A 90 9.39 0.13 0.59
N LEU A 91 10.67 -0.21 0.50
CA LEU A 91 11.69 0.64 -0.12
C LEU A 91 11.41 0.86 -1.61
N ASN A 92 11.00 -0.19 -2.34
CA ASN A 92 10.67 -0.08 -3.75
C ASN A 92 9.54 0.91 -3.99
N VAL A 93 8.48 0.90 -3.16
CA VAL A 93 7.37 1.86 -3.25
C VAL A 93 7.81 3.27 -2.83
N ALA A 94 8.50 3.38 -1.69
CA ALA A 94 8.92 4.66 -1.15
C ALA A 94 9.87 5.42 -2.11
N ILE A 95 10.74 4.72 -2.83
CA ILE A 95 11.73 5.32 -3.75
C ILE A 95 11.13 5.67 -5.13
N MET A 96 9.91 5.25 -5.48
CA MET A 96 9.32 5.51 -6.81
C MET A 96 9.43 6.98 -7.27
N PRO A 97 9.14 8.00 -6.42
CA PRO A 97 9.31 9.39 -6.81
C PRO A 97 10.76 9.79 -7.12
N LEU A 98 11.75 9.11 -6.54
CA LEU A 98 13.16 9.44 -6.70
C LEU A 98 13.80 8.73 -7.90
N LYS A 99 13.15 7.70 -8.47
CA LYS A 99 13.69 6.95 -9.63
C LYS A 99 14.00 7.83 -10.84
N ALA A 100 13.37 8.99 -10.98
CA ALA A 100 13.68 9.94 -12.06
C ALA A 100 15.13 10.44 -12.03
N TYR A 101 15.79 10.46 -10.87
CA TYR A 101 17.20 10.88 -10.74
C TYR A 101 18.20 9.80 -11.17
N ILE A 102 17.73 8.65 -11.66
CA ILE A 102 18.57 7.74 -12.44
C ILE A 102 18.95 8.40 -13.78
N SER A 103 18.06 9.22 -14.34
CA SER A 103 18.25 9.92 -15.62
C SER A 103 18.36 11.45 -15.48
N GLU A 104 17.84 12.05 -14.41
CA GLU A 104 17.92 13.48 -14.14
C GLU A 104 19.14 13.81 -13.25
N PRO A 105 19.94 14.84 -13.56
CA PRO A 105 21.02 15.29 -12.68
C PRO A 105 20.47 15.93 -11.40
N LEU A 106 21.24 15.82 -10.31
CA LEU A 106 20.95 16.54 -9.06
C LEU A 106 21.17 18.05 -9.25
N PRO A 107 20.49 18.91 -8.45
CA PRO A 107 20.61 20.37 -8.59
C PRO A 107 22.04 20.92 -8.49
N SER A 108 22.92 20.28 -7.71
CA SER A 108 24.32 20.69 -7.56
C SER A 108 25.22 20.24 -8.73
N LEU A 109 24.72 19.31 -9.56
CA LEU A 109 25.42 18.71 -10.69
C LEU A 109 24.86 19.16 -12.03
N SER A 110 23.75 19.92 -12.04
CA SER A 110 23.25 20.54 -13.27
C SER A 110 24.25 21.60 -13.71
N SER A 111 25.13 21.24 -14.64
CA SER A 111 26.04 22.18 -15.25
C SER A 111 25.24 23.24 -16.00
N GLU A 112 25.56 24.50 -15.76
CA GLU A 112 25.13 25.63 -16.57
C GLU A 112 25.83 25.57 -17.93
N SER A 113 25.57 24.55 -18.76
CA SER A 113 26.02 24.53 -20.16
C SER A 113 25.13 25.44 -21.00
N SER A 114 25.09 26.72 -20.63
CA SER A 114 24.29 27.78 -21.24
C SER A 114 24.96 28.39 -22.48
N THR A 115 25.90 27.70 -23.10
CA THR A 115 26.68 28.20 -24.25
C THR A 115 26.02 27.95 -25.61
N SER A 116 24.89 27.23 -25.67
CA SER A 116 24.29 26.84 -26.96
C SER A 116 22.97 27.50 -27.31
N LEU A 117 22.30 28.20 -26.39
CA LEU A 117 21.06 28.92 -26.69
C LEU A 117 21.37 30.37 -27.11
N PRO A 118 20.82 30.88 -28.22
CA PRO A 118 21.01 32.27 -28.63
C PRO A 118 20.59 33.26 -27.54
N PRO A 119 21.35 34.36 -27.32
CA PRO A 119 21.11 35.32 -26.25
C PRO A 119 19.72 35.99 -26.34
N ALA A 120 19.24 36.30 -27.55
CA ALA A 120 17.91 36.89 -27.77
C ALA A 120 16.76 36.02 -27.22
N CYS A 121 16.92 34.69 -27.22
CA CYS A 121 15.94 33.77 -26.66
C CYS A 121 15.89 33.79 -25.12
N ARG A 122 17.03 34.10 -24.48
CA ARG A 122 17.14 34.22 -23.02
C ARG A 122 16.48 35.51 -22.50
N GLU A 123 16.55 36.58 -23.30
CA GLU A 123 15.99 37.89 -22.97
C GLU A 123 14.48 37.99 -23.20
N GLY A 124 13.86 36.97 -23.80
CA GLY A 124 12.41 36.88 -23.98
C GLY A 124 11.88 37.62 -25.21
N ASN A 125 12.75 38.15 -26.07
CA ASN A 125 12.34 38.76 -27.33
C ASN A 125 12.10 37.68 -28.40
N MET A 126 10.86 37.24 -28.53
CA MET A 126 10.51 36.10 -29.38
C MET A 126 10.73 36.36 -30.88
N ALA A 127 10.58 37.62 -31.32
CA ALA A 127 10.75 37.97 -32.73
C ALA A 127 12.21 37.79 -33.17
N VAL A 128 13.16 38.27 -32.36
CA VAL A 128 14.61 38.12 -32.62
C VAL A 128 15.09 36.70 -32.32
N CYS A 129 14.55 36.08 -31.26
CA CYS A 129 14.82 34.68 -30.95
C CYS A 129 14.47 33.75 -32.12
N THR A 130 13.39 34.03 -32.86
CA THR A 130 12.97 33.20 -34.00
C THR A 130 14.03 33.14 -35.09
N SER A 131 14.59 34.29 -35.49
CA SER A 131 15.64 34.33 -36.52
C SER A 131 16.93 33.67 -36.05
N ASP A 132 17.34 33.92 -34.80
CA ASP A 132 18.59 33.39 -34.26
C ASP A 132 18.53 31.87 -34.05
N LEU A 133 17.38 31.36 -33.58
CA LEU A 133 17.17 29.94 -33.37
C LEU A 133 17.14 29.17 -34.69
N LEU A 134 16.50 29.73 -35.72
CA LEU A 134 16.52 29.16 -37.07
C LEU A 134 17.94 29.14 -37.65
N ALA A 135 18.68 30.24 -37.53
CA ALA A 135 20.07 30.31 -37.97
C ALA A 135 20.97 29.27 -37.26
N PHE A 136 20.78 29.11 -35.95
CA PHE A 136 21.46 28.07 -35.16
C PHE A 136 21.20 26.68 -35.72
N PHE A 137 19.93 26.29 -35.89
CA PHE A 137 19.58 24.96 -36.37
C PHE A 137 19.97 24.73 -37.84
N HIS A 138 19.89 25.75 -38.69
CA HIS A 138 20.37 25.67 -40.05
C HIS A 138 21.85 25.30 -40.10
N ASN A 139 22.68 25.88 -39.24
CA ASN A 139 24.10 25.52 -39.12
C ASN A 139 24.28 24.06 -38.64
N GLN A 140 23.40 23.56 -37.76
CA GLN A 140 23.44 22.18 -37.26
C GLN A 140 22.87 21.13 -38.22
N THR A 141 22.27 21.51 -39.35
CA THR A 141 21.65 20.58 -40.33
C THR A 141 22.62 19.50 -40.83
N HIS A 142 23.93 19.77 -40.83
CA HIS A 142 24.95 18.79 -41.22
C HIS A 142 24.93 17.51 -40.34
N GLN A 143 24.46 17.60 -39.10
CA GLN A 143 24.41 16.47 -38.16
C GLN A 143 23.36 15.41 -38.54
N VAL A 144 22.34 15.81 -39.32
CA VAL A 144 21.27 14.94 -39.81
C VAL A 144 21.36 14.71 -41.32
N ALA A 145 22.52 14.98 -41.93
CA ALA A 145 22.70 14.79 -43.37
C ALA A 145 22.56 13.31 -43.81
N ASN A 146 22.96 12.38 -42.94
CA ASN A 146 22.93 10.94 -43.20
C ASN A 146 22.02 10.16 -42.23
N THR A 147 21.36 10.83 -41.29
CA THR A 147 20.51 10.22 -40.26
C THR A 147 19.23 11.05 -40.07
N HIS A 148 18.11 10.39 -39.80
CA HIS A 148 16.83 11.07 -39.54
C HIS A 148 16.79 11.83 -38.21
N PHE A 149 17.73 11.56 -37.30
CA PHE A 149 17.70 12.09 -35.95
C PHE A 149 19.11 12.27 -35.39
N PHE A 150 19.29 13.35 -34.63
CA PHE A 150 20.47 13.65 -33.83
C PHE A 150 20.04 14.15 -32.45
N ALA A 151 20.63 13.60 -31.38
CA ALA A 151 20.37 14.02 -30.00
C ALA A 151 21.67 14.43 -29.31
N SER A 152 21.62 15.55 -28.60
CA SER A 152 22.71 16.06 -27.77
C SER A 152 22.24 16.24 -26.31
N THR A 153 23.04 16.85 -25.46
CA THR A 153 22.61 17.28 -24.12
C THR A 153 21.75 18.55 -24.20
N ALA A 154 22.02 19.44 -25.17
CA ALA A 154 21.37 20.74 -25.29
C ALA A 154 20.23 20.80 -26.30
N PHE A 155 20.31 20.08 -27.42
CA PHE A 155 19.29 20.11 -28.45
C PHE A 155 19.14 18.76 -29.15
N ASP A 156 17.98 18.57 -29.77
CA ASP A 156 17.67 17.48 -30.67
C ASP A 156 17.34 18.06 -32.04
N LEU A 157 17.68 17.31 -33.09
CA LEU A 157 17.41 17.67 -34.46
C LEU A 157 16.84 16.46 -35.19
N TYR A 158 15.71 16.64 -35.85
CA TYR A 158 15.01 15.62 -36.61
C TYR A 158 14.86 16.06 -38.07
N HIS A 159 14.98 15.11 -38.98
CA HIS A 159 14.84 15.29 -40.42
C HIS A 159 14.05 14.12 -41.03
N GLU A 160 13.05 14.46 -41.84
CA GLU A 160 12.29 13.49 -42.62
C GLU A 160 11.96 14.03 -44.00
N THR A 161 12.02 13.15 -44.99
CA THR A 161 11.69 13.45 -46.39
C THR A 161 10.22 13.15 -46.64
N LEU A 162 9.43 14.18 -46.93
CA LEU A 162 8.01 14.04 -47.24
C LEU A 162 7.79 13.97 -48.76
N PRO A 163 7.14 12.92 -49.29
CA PRO A 163 6.74 12.87 -50.69
C PRO A 163 5.55 13.81 -50.96
N GLN A 164 5.41 14.37 -52.16
CA GLN A 164 4.29 15.26 -52.53
C GLN A 164 2.91 14.57 -52.58
N ALA A 165 2.87 13.24 -52.73
CA ALA A 165 1.63 12.46 -52.76
C ALA A 165 1.81 11.13 -52.00
N PRO A 166 1.86 11.15 -50.66
CA PRO A 166 1.95 9.94 -49.85
C PRO A 166 0.67 9.11 -50.00
N SER A 167 0.82 7.79 -50.13
CA SER A 167 -0.27 6.82 -50.06
C SER A 167 -0.01 5.85 -48.90
N PRO A 168 -0.79 5.87 -47.79
CA PRO A 168 -1.99 6.69 -47.52
C PRO A 168 -1.68 8.20 -47.36
N PRO A 169 -2.70 9.08 -47.48
CA PRO A 169 -2.50 10.52 -47.30
C PRO A 169 -1.99 10.80 -45.89
N LEU A 170 -0.86 11.51 -45.81
CA LEU A 170 -0.27 11.92 -44.56
C LEU A 170 -1.24 12.84 -43.82
N VAL A 171 -1.32 12.72 -42.49
CA VAL A 171 -2.06 13.63 -41.62
C VAL A 171 -1.05 14.41 -40.78
N ALA A 172 -1.39 15.63 -40.36
CA ALA A 172 -0.50 16.43 -39.51
C ALA A 172 -0.07 15.71 -38.23
N SER A 173 -0.91 14.82 -37.69
CA SER A 173 -0.61 13.97 -36.53
C SER A 173 0.48 12.93 -36.76
N ASP A 174 0.76 12.60 -38.01
CA ASP A 174 1.78 11.63 -38.40
C ASP A 174 3.17 12.28 -38.41
N LEU A 175 3.25 13.61 -38.36
CA LEU A 175 4.51 14.32 -38.27
C LEU A 175 5.18 14.12 -36.91
N PRO A 176 6.52 14.03 -36.89
CA PRO A 176 7.29 13.85 -35.67
C PRO A 176 6.98 14.95 -34.67
N TYR A 177 6.88 14.62 -33.37
CA TYR A 177 6.65 15.62 -32.31
C TYR A 177 5.33 16.41 -32.39
N TYR A 178 4.34 15.98 -33.19
CA TYR A 178 3.04 16.67 -33.26
C TYR A 178 2.39 16.93 -31.89
N VAL A 179 2.56 16.02 -30.93
CA VAL A 179 2.02 16.12 -29.56
C VAL A 179 2.49 17.34 -28.78
N ILE A 180 3.64 17.93 -29.16
CA ILE A 180 4.20 19.12 -28.51
C ILE A 180 4.06 20.40 -29.34
N TYR A 181 3.33 20.35 -30.47
CA TYR A 181 3.13 21.53 -31.31
C TYR A 181 2.24 22.57 -30.65
N THR A 182 2.66 23.82 -30.79
CA THR A 182 1.82 24.99 -30.54
C THR A 182 0.78 25.15 -31.64
N TYR A 183 -0.23 25.98 -31.38
CA TYR A 183 -1.29 26.28 -32.34
C TYR A 183 -0.75 26.68 -33.73
N ASP A 184 0.27 27.55 -33.76
CA ASP A 184 0.87 28.03 -35.01
C ASP A 184 1.64 26.92 -35.76
N GLN A 185 2.21 25.96 -35.03
CA GLN A 185 2.92 24.83 -35.62
C GLN A 185 1.98 23.74 -36.11
N THR A 186 0.85 23.53 -35.43
CA THR A 186 -0.23 22.69 -35.95
C THR A 186 -0.77 23.27 -37.27
N LYS A 187 -0.87 24.61 -37.36
CA LYS A 187 -1.23 25.30 -38.60
C LYS A 187 -0.15 25.13 -39.68
N PHE A 188 1.13 25.30 -39.33
CA PHE A 188 2.26 25.04 -40.23
C PHE A 188 2.22 23.59 -40.77
N ALA A 189 2.06 22.61 -39.89
CA ALA A 189 2.01 21.18 -40.20
C ALA A 189 0.84 20.82 -41.11
N SER A 190 -0.36 21.31 -40.81
CA SER A 190 -1.54 21.07 -41.64
C SER A 190 -1.42 21.71 -43.03
N GLN A 191 -0.81 22.90 -43.14
CA GLN A 191 -0.53 23.55 -44.43
C GLN A 191 0.51 22.79 -45.26
N LEU A 192 1.55 22.27 -44.60
CA LEU A 192 2.60 21.47 -45.24
C LEU A 192 2.02 20.17 -45.83
N VAL A 193 1.15 19.49 -45.08
CA VAL A 193 0.51 18.23 -45.46
C VAL A 193 -0.58 18.44 -46.53
N ALA A 194 -1.29 19.57 -46.51
CA ALA A 194 -2.37 19.87 -47.46
C ALA A 194 -1.89 20.27 -48.88
N ASN A 195 -0.61 20.13 -49.20
CA ASN A 195 -0.01 20.44 -50.52
C ASN A 195 -0.15 21.90 -51.02
N ALA A 196 -0.58 22.84 -50.18
CA ALA A 196 -0.98 24.18 -50.63
C ALA A 196 0.19 25.17 -50.80
N SER A 197 1.28 25.04 -50.02
CA SER A 197 2.46 25.92 -50.11
C SER A 197 3.53 25.50 -49.10
N VAL A 198 4.82 25.71 -49.41
CA VAL A 198 5.90 25.57 -48.42
C VAL A 198 5.73 26.69 -47.38
N PRO A 199 5.34 26.39 -46.14
CA PRO A 199 5.06 27.43 -45.17
C PRO A 199 6.37 28.08 -44.69
N ALA A 200 6.28 29.35 -44.29
CA ALA A 200 7.43 30.09 -43.76
C ALA A 200 7.98 29.42 -42.49
N PRO A 201 9.31 29.38 -42.30
CA PRO A 201 9.91 28.78 -41.11
C PRO A 201 9.43 29.49 -39.84
N LEU A 202 9.23 28.72 -38.78
CA LEU A 202 8.64 29.20 -37.54
C LEU A 202 9.43 28.69 -36.34
N ALA A 203 9.58 29.53 -35.32
CA ALA A 203 10.04 29.11 -34.00
C ALA A 203 8.96 29.36 -32.94
N ALA A 204 8.89 28.49 -31.94
CA ALA A 204 8.00 28.64 -30.80
C ALA A 204 8.69 28.27 -29.48
N THR A 205 8.09 28.69 -28.37
CA THR A 205 8.53 28.34 -27.01
C THR A 205 7.41 27.61 -26.30
N SER A 206 7.71 26.44 -25.75
CA SER A 206 6.78 25.69 -24.91
C SER A 206 7.02 26.02 -23.45
N ARG A 207 5.95 26.43 -22.76
CA ARG A 207 5.97 26.83 -21.36
C ARG A 207 5.05 25.94 -20.52
N LEU A 208 5.50 25.58 -19.33
CA LEU A 208 4.69 24.94 -18.29
C LEU A 208 4.70 25.84 -17.06
N LEU A 209 3.53 26.24 -16.57
CA LEU A 209 3.42 27.16 -15.43
C LEU A 209 4.29 28.42 -15.60
N ASN A 210 4.30 28.97 -16.82
CA ASN A 210 5.11 30.13 -17.24
C ASN A 210 6.64 29.93 -17.21
N VAL A 211 7.12 28.70 -17.02
CA VAL A 211 8.53 28.32 -17.16
C VAL A 211 8.75 27.74 -18.55
N SER A 212 9.65 28.32 -19.34
CA SER A 212 10.06 27.76 -20.63
C SER A 212 10.78 26.42 -20.42
N ILE A 213 10.39 25.38 -21.17
CA ILE A 213 10.99 24.04 -21.09
C ILE A 213 11.84 23.73 -22.34
N PHE A 214 11.38 24.17 -23.51
CA PHE A 214 12.12 24.03 -24.75
C PHE A 214 11.71 25.10 -25.77
N TYR A 215 12.68 25.48 -26.60
CA TYR A 215 12.47 26.24 -27.82
C TYR A 215 12.50 25.27 -28.98
N HIS A 216 11.68 25.49 -30.00
CA HIS A 216 11.62 24.58 -31.12
C HIS A 216 11.38 25.34 -32.41
N ALA A 217 12.05 24.90 -33.47
CA ALA A 217 12.04 25.52 -34.78
C ALA A 217 11.64 24.49 -35.83
N LEU A 218 10.71 24.88 -36.70
CA LEU A 218 10.25 24.09 -37.82
C LEU A 218 10.63 24.83 -39.10
N TRP A 219 11.24 24.10 -40.02
CA TRP A 219 11.47 24.61 -41.36
C TRP A 219 11.40 23.48 -42.37
N THR A 220 11.28 23.88 -43.62
CA THR A 220 11.23 22.96 -44.75
C THR A 220 12.24 23.41 -45.79
N ARG A 221 12.78 22.45 -46.55
CA ARG A 221 13.68 22.73 -47.66
C ARG A 221 13.19 21.94 -48.87
N ARG A 222 12.99 22.64 -49.99
CA ARG A 222 12.68 22.00 -51.27
C ARG A 222 13.98 21.53 -51.92
N ARG A 223 14.01 20.30 -52.40
CA ARG A 223 15.13 19.77 -53.19
C ARG A 223 14.98 20.23 -54.64
N ASN A 224 16.05 20.73 -55.25
CA ASN A 224 16.00 21.42 -56.55
C ASN A 224 15.52 20.56 -57.74
N ASP A 225 15.36 19.24 -57.57
CA ASP A 225 15.08 18.31 -58.68
C ASP A 225 13.92 17.33 -58.45
N THR A 226 13.14 17.43 -57.37
CA THR A 226 12.04 16.48 -57.10
C THR A 226 10.83 17.10 -56.40
N SER A 227 9.69 16.42 -56.54
CA SER A 227 8.45 16.55 -55.77
C SER A 227 8.60 16.14 -54.28
N VAL A 228 9.77 16.38 -53.67
CA VAL A 228 10.09 15.97 -52.30
C VAL A 228 10.41 17.20 -51.46
N VAL A 229 9.83 17.26 -50.26
CA VAL A 229 10.07 18.31 -49.29
C VAL A 229 10.79 17.73 -48.10
N ASP A 230 11.98 18.24 -47.81
CA ASP A 230 12.71 17.90 -46.59
C ASP A 230 12.11 18.72 -45.43
N TYR A 231 11.60 18.01 -44.42
CA TYR A 231 11.01 18.58 -43.22
C TYR A 231 11.97 18.45 -42.03
N TYR A 232 12.15 19.52 -41.29
CA TYR A 232 13.07 19.57 -40.16
C TYR A 232 12.39 20.09 -38.89
N VAL A 233 12.75 19.47 -37.76
CA VAL A 233 12.34 19.90 -36.43
C VAL A 233 13.58 19.99 -35.55
N GLY A 234 13.90 21.20 -35.10
CA GLY A 234 14.94 21.44 -34.10
C GLY A 234 14.30 21.72 -32.74
N ILE A 235 14.76 21.06 -31.68
CA ILE A 235 14.29 21.28 -30.29
C ILE A 235 15.49 21.61 -29.41
N HIS A 236 15.55 22.82 -28.88
CA HIS A 236 16.57 23.26 -27.94
C HIS A 236 16.00 23.22 -26.51
N ARG A 237 16.60 22.41 -25.64
CA ARG A 237 16.22 22.29 -24.23
C ARG A 237 16.71 23.50 -23.48
N THR A 238 15.80 24.16 -22.77
CA THR A 238 16.19 25.24 -21.86
C THR A 238 16.93 24.68 -20.67
N THR A 239 18.03 25.31 -20.26
CA THR A 239 18.65 25.02 -18.98
C THR A 239 17.64 25.31 -17.86
N PRO A 240 17.24 24.31 -17.07
CA PRO A 240 16.24 24.53 -16.04
C PRO A 240 16.80 25.47 -14.98
N VAL A 241 16.00 26.45 -14.56
CA VAL A 241 16.36 27.36 -13.46
C VAL A 241 16.69 26.52 -12.23
N THR A 242 17.80 26.80 -11.55
CA THR A 242 18.23 26.07 -10.33
C THR A 242 17.12 25.97 -9.28
N ALA A 243 16.31 27.02 -9.17
CA ALA A 243 15.11 27.05 -8.32
C ALA A 243 14.08 25.97 -8.71
N TRP A 244 13.82 25.76 -10.00
CA TRP A 244 12.89 24.74 -10.49
C TRP A 244 13.39 23.32 -10.23
N VAL A 245 14.67 23.05 -10.48
CA VAL A 245 15.26 21.71 -10.21
C VAL A 245 15.26 21.41 -8.72
N THR A 246 15.59 22.39 -7.89
CA THR A 246 15.52 22.29 -6.42
C THR A 246 14.08 22.07 -5.95
N PHE A 247 13.12 22.82 -6.48
CA PHE A 247 11.70 22.64 -6.17
C PHE A 247 11.23 21.22 -6.51
N LYS A 248 11.55 20.71 -7.71
CA LYS A 248 11.24 19.32 -8.10
C LYS A 248 11.81 18.30 -7.12
N LEU A 249 13.06 18.49 -6.67
CA LEU A 249 13.70 17.60 -5.70
C LEU A 249 12.97 17.62 -4.36
N VAL A 250 12.73 18.81 -3.82
CA VAL A 250 12.02 18.98 -2.54
C VAL A 250 10.63 18.38 -2.62
N ALA A 251 9.87 18.66 -3.68
CA ALA A 251 8.54 18.11 -3.89
C ALA A 251 8.55 16.57 -3.95
N ARG A 252 9.54 15.97 -4.64
CA ARG A 252 9.71 14.50 -4.67
C ARG A 252 10.08 13.96 -3.29
N CYS A 253 10.95 14.60 -2.53
CA CYS A 253 11.28 14.19 -1.15
C CYS A 253 10.06 14.27 -0.22
N VAL A 254 9.26 15.33 -0.32
CA VAL A 254 7.99 15.44 0.42
C VAL A 254 7.03 14.32 0.04
N LEU A 255 6.95 13.97 -1.24
CA LEU A 255 6.13 12.85 -1.71
C LEU A 255 6.61 11.50 -1.14
N VAL A 256 7.92 11.27 -1.04
CA VAL A 256 8.49 10.08 -0.39
C VAL A 256 8.05 10.00 1.07
N LEU A 257 8.19 11.10 1.84
CA LEU A 257 7.77 11.15 3.24
C LEU A 257 6.25 10.93 3.40
N TYR A 258 5.46 11.49 2.49
CA TYR A 258 4.02 11.28 2.44
C TYR A 258 3.67 9.81 2.20
N LEU A 259 4.30 9.16 1.21
CA LEU A 259 4.09 7.74 0.92
C LEU A 259 4.46 6.86 2.12
N VAL A 260 5.61 7.12 2.76
CA VAL A 260 6.03 6.43 3.99
C VAL A 260 4.97 6.55 5.09
N ARG A 261 4.44 7.77 5.30
CA ARG A 261 3.37 8.01 6.27
C ARG A 261 2.10 7.24 5.92
N CYS A 262 1.70 7.22 4.65
CA CYS A 262 0.53 6.46 4.19
C CYS A 262 0.72 4.95 4.41
N MET A 263 1.87 4.39 4.01
CA MET A 263 2.17 2.97 4.21
C MET A 263 2.14 2.59 5.70
N TRP A 264 2.68 3.45 6.58
CA TRP A 264 2.63 3.23 8.02
C TRP A 264 1.20 3.26 8.56
N ARG A 265 0.44 4.32 8.22
CA ARG A 265 -0.93 4.53 8.71
C ARG A 265 -1.89 3.44 8.23
N ASP A 266 -1.82 3.09 6.95
CA ASP A 266 -2.85 2.30 6.26
C ASP A 266 -2.53 0.80 6.24
N TYR A 267 -1.29 0.38 6.56
CA TYR A 267 -0.90 -1.04 6.57
C TYR A 267 -0.12 -1.44 7.83
N TYR A 268 1.08 -0.92 8.06
CA TYR A 268 1.99 -1.46 9.09
C TYR A 268 1.47 -1.28 10.51
N ARG A 269 0.76 -0.18 10.80
CA ARG A 269 0.09 0.00 12.09
C ARG A 269 -0.90 -1.13 12.37
N HIS A 270 -1.63 -1.59 11.36
CA HIS A 270 -2.60 -2.68 11.51
C HIS A 270 -1.93 -4.03 11.72
N CYS A 271 -0.72 -4.25 11.18
CA CYS A 271 0.07 -5.44 11.47
C CYS A 271 0.41 -5.55 12.97
N LEU A 272 0.66 -4.42 13.65
CA LEU A 272 0.88 -4.40 15.09
C LEU A 272 -0.40 -4.76 15.87
N THR A 273 -1.54 -4.19 15.47
CA THR A 273 -2.85 -4.54 16.06
C THR A 273 -3.16 -6.03 15.90
N LEU A 274 -2.87 -6.61 14.74
CA LEU A 274 -3.03 -8.03 14.47
C LEU A 274 -2.18 -8.88 15.42
N ALA A 275 -0.91 -8.54 15.59
CA ALA A 275 -0.02 -9.27 16.49
C ALA A 275 -0.50 -9.23 17.95
N THR A 276 -1.02 -8.08 18.41
CA THR A 276 -1.62 -7.96 19.75
C THR A 276 -2.88 -8.82 19.87
N ASN A 277 -3.79 -8.77 18.89
CA ASN A 277 -5.01 -9.56 18.93
C ASN A 277 -4.75 -11.07 18.86
N LEU A 278 -3.76 -11.50 18.07
CA LEU A 278 -3.37 -12.90 17.99
C LEU A 278 -2.79 -13.41 19.32
N ARG A 279 -2.08 -12.56 20.09
CA ARG A 279 -1.60 -12.91 21.43
C ARG A 279 -2.73 -13.09 22.45
N LEU A 280 -3.80 -12.31 22.30
CA LEU A 280 -4.92 -12.28 23.26
C LEU A 280 -5.99 -13.34 22.96
N TYR A 281 -6.36 -13.52 21.70
CA TYR A 281 -7.53 -14.34 21.30
C TYR A 281 -7.15 -15.60 20.52
N GLY A 282 -5.91 -15.73 20.06
CA GLY A 282 -5.51 -16.81 19.15
C GLY A 282 -6.22 -16.74 17.80
N ILE A 283 -6.03 -17.78 16.97
CA ILE A 283 -6.65 -17.88 15.64
C ILE A 283 -7.69 -19.01 15.54
N GLU A 284 -7.78 -19.87 16.55
CA GLU A 284 -8.63 -21.08 16.55
C GLU A 284 -10.12 -20.75 16.53
N ASN A 285 -10.53 -19.66 17.19
CA ASN A 285 -11.91 -19.16 17.18
C ASN A 285 -12.29 -18.48 15.86
N ALA A 286 -11.34 -18.26 14.95
CA ALA A 286 -11.64 -17.68 13.65
C ALA A 286 -12.19 -18.77 12.72
N LYS A 287 -13.48 -18.66 12.39
CA LYS A 287 -14.20 -19.60 11.52
C LYS A 287 -13.46 -19.82 10.19
N HIS A 288 -12.94 -21.02 9.98
CA HIS A 288 -12.32 -21.41 8.72
C HIS A 288 -13.39 -21.90 7.73
N LEU A 289 -13.41 -21.36 6.50
CA LEU A 289 -14.10 -22.03 5.40
C LEU A 289 -13.19 -23.13 4.84
N PRO A 290 -13.64 -24.40 4.75
CA PRO A 290 -12.81 -25.51 4.27
C PRO A 290 -12.42 -25.42 2.78
N ASP A 291 -13.23 -24.76 1.93
CA ASP A 291 -13.01 -24.71 0.47
C ASP A 291 -12.14 -23.57 -0.05
N THR A 292 -11.52 -22.78 0.84
CA THR A 292 -10.83 -21.54 0.42
C THR A 292 -9.38 -21.75 -0.05
N ALA A 293 -8.80 -22.93 0.20
CA ALA A 293 -7.40 -23.25 -0.13
C ALA A 293 -7.07 -23.09 -1.63
N ALA A 294 -8.00 -23.48 -2.52
CA ALA A 294 -7.83 -23.34 -3.97
C ALA A 294 -7.83 -21.87 -4.42
N GLN A 295 -8.60 -21.00 -3.75
CA GLN A 295 -8.70 -19.58 -4.08
C GLN A 295 -7.43 -18.80 -3.70
N ILE A 296 -6.75 -19.22 -2.62
CA ILE A 296 -5.45 -18.64 -2.24
C ILE A 296 -4.44 -18.79 -3.37
N VAL A 297 -4.41 -19.94 -4.04
CA VAL A 297 -3.47 -20.24 -5.14
C VAL A 297 -3.85 -19.50 -6.42
N LYS A 298 -5.15 -19.42 -6.72
CA LYS A 298 -5.68 -18.80 -7.95
C LYS A 298 -5.41 -17.30 -7.99
N TYR A 299 -5.60 -16.60 -6.87
CA TYR A 299 -5.46 -15.14 -6.77
C TYR A 299 -4.10 -14.69 -6.21
N GLN A 300 -3.07 -15.54 -6.24
CA GLN A 300 -1.71 -15.14 -5.93
C GLN A 300 -0.93 -14.76 -7.20
N ASP A 301 -0.46 -13.52 -7.25
CA ASP A 301 0.51 -13.06 -8.24
C ASP A 301 1.84 -13.84 -8.08
N VAL A 302 2.60 -13.98 -9.16
CA VAL A 302 3.90 -14.65 -9.23
C VAL A 302 4.83 -14.17 -8.11
N LYS A 303 4.85 -12.85 -7.86
CA LYS A 303 5.66 -12.23 -6.80
C LYS A 303 5.32 -12.77 -5.41
N HIS A 304 4.02 -12.91 -5.12
CA HIS A 304 3.52 -13.43 -3.85
C HIS A 304 3.75 -14.94 -3.73
N LYS A 305 3.67 -15.68 -4.84
CA LYS A 305 3.99 -17.13 -4.86
C LYS A 305 5.45 -17.38 -4.46
N TRP A 306 6.39 -16.65 -5.07
CA TRP A 306 7.81 -16.76 -4.73
C TRP A 306 8.10 -16.31 -3.29
N GLY A 307 7.57 -15.15 -2.88
CA GLY A 307 7.76 -14.66 -1.52
C GLY A 307 7.22 -15.61 -0.45
N LEU A 308 6.01 -16.16 -0.66
CA LEU A 308 5.41 -17.11 0.26
C LEU A 308 6.17 -18.45 0.26
N LEU A 309 6.62 -18.93 -0.90
CA LEU A 309 7.42 -20.15 -1.00
C LEU A 309 8.74 -20.01 -0.21
N LEU A 310 9.42 -18.87 -0.31
CA LEU A 310 10.64 -18.59 0.47
C LEU A 310 10.37 -18.53 1.98
N CYS A 311 9.23 -17.96 2.40
CA CYS A 311 8.84 -17.88 3.80
C CYS A 311 8.40 -19.23 4.38
N LEU A 312 7.74 -20.06 3.58
CA LEU A 312 7.20 -21.36 3.98
C LEU A 312 8.16 -22.53 3.74
N TRP A 313 9.28 -22.34 3.04
CA TRP A 313 10.26 -23.39 2.75
C TRP A 313 10.65 -24.26 3.96
N PRO A 314 10.87 -23.73 5.19
CA PRO A 314 11.21 -24.60 6.32
C PRO A 314 10.04 -25.47 6.82
N HIS A 315 8.80 -25.20 6.39
CA HIS A 315 7.60 -25.90 6.84
C HIS A 315 7.19 -27.00 5.85
N LYS A 316 6.88 -28.20 6.37
CA LYS A 316 6.36 -29.32 5.58
C LYS A 316 4.86 -29.50 5.86
N GLY A 317 4.12 -29.99 4.85
CA GLY A 317 2.69 -30.31 5.01
C GLY A 317 1.81 -29.11 5.33
N VAL A 318 2.07 -27.95 4.71
CA VAL A 318 1.35 -26.70 5.01
C VAL A 318 -0.06 -26.73 4.44
N GLN A 319 -1.07 -26.75 5.31
CA GLN A 319 -2.47 -26.56 4.96
C GLN A 319 -2.76 -25.06 4.81
N ARG A 320 -3.50 -24.68 3.77
CA ARG A 320 -3.79 -23.27 3.47
C ARG A 320 -5.27 -22.99 3.73
N ALA A 321 -5.57 -21.90 4.42
CA ALA A 321 -6.94 -21.47 4.72
C ALA A 321 -7.11 -19.95 4.59
N GLY A 322 -8.36 -19.49 4.53
CA GLY A 322 -8.70 -18.08 4.32
C GLY A 322 -8.69 -17.62 2.86
N GLY A 323 -8.72 -16.32 2.63
CA GLY A 323 -9.12 -15.70 1.38
C GLY A 323 -10.64 -15.53 1.22
N SER A 324 -11.42 -15.40 2.30
CA SER A 324 -12.88 -15.20 2.16
C SER A 324 -13.20 -13.89 1.42
N VAL A 325 -12.37 -12.86 1.60
CA VAL A 325 -12.39 -11.62 0.82
C VAL A 325 -12.17 -11.85 -0.67
N HIS A 326 -11.25 -12.74 -1.05
CA HIS A 326 -11.00 -13.04 -2.46
C HIS A 326 -12.10 -13.93 -3.06
N CYS A 327 -12.73 -14.78 -2.24
CA CYS A 327 -13.94 -15.51 -2.64
C CYS A 327 -15.12 -14.54 -2.87
N LEU A 328 -15.27 -13.50 -2.04
CA LEU A 328 -16.20 -12.41 -2.28
C LEU A 328 -15.88 -11.71 -3.60
N PHE A 329 -14.61 -11.40 -3.89
CA PHE A 329 -14.23 -10.77 -5.15
C PHE A 329 -14.43 -11.66 -6.38
N ALA A 330 -14.36 -12.98 -6.21
CA ALA A 330 -14.63 -13.93 -7.29
C ALA A 330 -16.12 -14.03 -7.61
N THR A 331 -16.98 -13.91 -6.60
CA THR A 331 -18.44 -13.96 -6.73
C THR A 331 -19.05 -12.60 -7.07
N ARG A 332 -18.46 -11.51 -6.57
CA ARG A 332 -18.90 -10.12 -6.71
C ARG A 332 -17.70 -9.19 -6.96
N PRO A 333 -17.25 -9.04 -8.21
CA PRO A 333 -16.14 -8.16 -8.56
C PRO A 333 -16.36 -6.69 -8.14
N GLU A 334 -17.61 -6.25 -8.08
CA GLU A 334 -18.03 -4.91 -7.65
C GLU A 334 -17.74 -4.61 -6.17
N ALA A 335 -17.47 -5.63 -5.35
CA ALA A 335 -17.11 -5.47 -3.94
C ALA A 335 -15.66 -5.03 -3.72
N LYS A 336 -14.84 -4.92 -4.77
CA LYS A 336 -13.47 -4.40 -4.66
C LYS A 336 -13.49 -2.89 -4.46
N ALA A 337 -12.77 -2.39 -3.46
CA ALA A 337 -12.61 -0.95 -3.25
C ALA A 337 -11.96 -0.23 -4.45
N VAL A 338 -11.07 -0.92 -5.18
CA VAL A 338 -10.44 -0.38 -6.39
C VAL A 338 -10.52 -1.41 -7.50
N VAL A 339 -11.40 -1.16 -8.47
CA VAL A 339 -11.57 -2.00 -9.65
C VAL A 339 -10.38 -1.81 -10.60
N GLY A 340 -9.89 -2.91 -11.19
CA GLY A 340 -8.77 -2.88 -12.15
C GLY A 340 -7.37 -2.94 -11.52
N LEU A 341 -7.25 -2.79 -10.20
CA LEU A 341 -5.99 -2.96 -9.47
C LEU A 341 -6.01 -4.22 -8.59
N SER A 342 -4.87 -4.91 -8.54
CA SER A 342 -4.69 -6.04 -7.63
C SER A 342 -4.48 -5.52 -6.20
N GLN A 343 -5.37 -5.91 -5.29
CA GLN A 343 -5.29 -5.56 -3.87
C GLN A 343 -4.58 -6.64 -3.03
N THR A 344 -3.94 -7.62 -3.69
CA THR A 344 -3.26 -8.74 -3.02
C THR A 344 -1.97 -8.35 -2.31
N GLY A 345 -1.40 -7.18 -2.64
CA GLY A 345 -0.19 -6.64 -2.03
C GLY A 345 -0.36 -6.19 -0.58
N THR A 346 -1.59 -6.04 -0.11
CA THR A 346 -1.92 -5.65 1.27
C THR A 346 -2.33 -6.84 2.14
N ASP A 347 -2.16 -8.07 1.65
CA ASP A 347 -2.52 -9.25 2.41
C ASP A 347 -1.41 -9.61 3.40
N CYS A 348 -1.80 -10.25 4.50
CA CYS A 348 -0.89 -10.82 5.48
C CYS A 348 -1.12 -12.33 5.58
N PHE A 349 -0.07 -13.06 5.98
CA PHE A 349 -0.11 -14.50 6.13
C PHE A 349 0.26 -14.86 7.55
N ILE A 350 -0.62 -15.60 8.22
CA ILE A 350 -0.43 -16.09 9.59
C ILE A 350 -0.09 -17.56 9.50
N VAL A 351 1.04 -17.96 10.10
CA VAL A 351 1.46 -19.36 10.14
C VAL A 351 1.37 -19.83 11.59
N TYR A 352 0.64 -20.92 11.83
CA TYR A 352 0.51 -21.52 13.15
C TYR A 352 0.57 -23.05 13.07
N HIS A 353 0.82 -23.66 14.23
CA HIS A 353 0.94 -25.11 14.40
C HIS A 353 -0.14 -25.58 15.37
N THR A 354 -0.99 -26.50 14.94
CA THR A 354 -2.04 -27.14 15.77
C THR A 354 -1.49 -28.41 16.41
N ASP A 355 -0.80 -29.25 15.62
CA ASP A 355 -0.11 -30.45 16.09
C ASP A 355 1.37 -30.43 15.69
N ALA A 356 2.18 -31.32 16.28
CA ALA A 356 3.61 -31.49 15.96
C ALA A 356 3.91 -31.80 14.47
N LYS A 357 2.88 -32.10 13.66
CA LYS A 357 3.01 -32.47 12.24
C LYS A 357 2.24 -31.57 11.28
N THR A 358 1.35 -30.70 11.75
CA THR A 358 0.47 -29.89 10.89
C THR A 358 0.83 -28.42 11.00
N THR A 359 1.09 -27.80 9.86
CA THR A 359 1.32 -26.35 9.76
C THR A 359 0.17 -25.74 8.99
N HIS A 360 -0.45 -24.71 9.52
CA HIS A 360 -1.51 -23.97 8.85
C HIS A 360 -0.99 -22.61 8.42
N CYS A 361 -1.33 -22.19 7.20
CA CYS A 361 -1.02 -20.87 6.65
C CYS A 361 -2.34 -20.20 6.25
N VAL A 362 -2.68 -19.14 6.97
CA VAL A 362 -3.92 -18.41 6.79
C VAL A 362 -3.67 -17.08 6.12
N ARG A 363 -4.35 -16.83 5.00
CA ARG A 363 -4.35 -15.54 4.33
C ARG A 363 -5.40 -14.64 4.96
N VAL A 364 -5.00 -13.44 5.35
CA VAL A 364 -5.90 -12.38 5.84
C VAL A 364 -5.72 -11.13 4.99
N SER A 365 -6.81 -10.42 4.73
CA SER A 365 -6.85 -9.20 3.92
C SER A 365 -7.39 -8.04 4.77
N LEU A 366 -7.00 -6.82 4.43
CA LEU A 366 -7.50 -5.62 5.10
C LEU A 366 -8.94 -5.31 4.66
N LEU A 367 -9.79 -4.93 5.62
CA LEU A 367 -11.16 -4.50 5.42
C LEU A 367 -11.29 -3.33 4.41
N PRO A 368 -10.39 -2.31 4.40
CA PRO A 368 -10.33 -1.29 3.35
C PRO A 368 -10.23 -1.80 1.91
N SER A 369 -9.84 -3.06 1.68
CA SER A 369 -9.85 -3.64 0.33
C SER A 369 -11.27 -3.88 -0.20
N ILE A 370 -12.27 -3.93 0.68
CA ILE A 370 -13.67 -4.15 0.36
C ILE A 370 -14.40 -2.81 0.26
N ASP A 371 -15.17 -2.60 -0.82
CA ASP A 371 -16.10 -1.49 -0.95
C ASP A 371 -17.35 -1.73 -0.10
N LEU A 372 -17.32 -1.26 1.14
CA LEU A 372 -18.43 -1.38 2.08
C LEU A 372 -19.65 -0.52 1.68
N HIS A 373 -19.44 0.58 0.95
CA HIS A 373 -20.54 1.44 0.51
C HIS A 373 -21.43 0.72 -0.49
N ARG A 374 -20.83 -0.01 -1.45
CA ARG A 374 -21.59 -0.81 -2.42
C ARG A 374 -22.23 -2.06 -1.81
N LEU A 375 -21.70 -2.55 -0.70
CA LEU A 375 -22.22 -3.74 -0.02
C LEU A 375 -23.38 -3.46 0.94
N LEU A 376 -23.69 -2.18 1.24
CA LEU A 376 -24.80 -1.71 2.10
C LEU A 376 -25.01 -2.59 3.34
N LYS A 377 -23.97 -2.75 4.18
CA LYS A 377 -24.04 -3.67 5.31
C LYS A 377 -23.52 -3.13 6.63
N GLU A 378 -24.22 -3.57 7.67
CA GLU A 378 -23.82 -3.49 9.07
C GLU A 378 -22.58 -4.37 9.30
N ILE A 379 -21.53 -3.76 9.84
CA ILE A 379 -20.32 -4.48 10.25
C ILE A 379 -20.58 -5.09 11.61
N LYS A 380 -20.56 -6.42 11.69
CA LYS A 380 -20.72 -7.13 12.96
C LYS A 380 -19.36 -7.36 13.58
N THR A 381 -19.23 -7.23 14.91
CA THR A 381 -17.96 -7.50 15.59
C THR A 381 -18.02 -8.82 16.32
N ASN A 382 -17.09 -9.73 16.03
CA ASN A 382 -16.87 -10.92 16.82
C ASN A 382 -15.87 -10.58 17.94
N LYS A 383 -16.31 -10.65 19.20
CA LYS A 383 -15.49 -10.29 20.37
C LYS A 383 -14.45 -11.35 20.74
N ASP A 384 -14.60 -12.57 20.22
CA ASP A 384 -13.85 -13.74 20.68
C ASP A 384 -12.80 -14.23 19.67
N ALA A 385 -12.64 -13.53 18.54
CA ALA A 385 -11.72 -13.89 17.47
C ALA A 385 -10.75 -12.75 17.12
N ALA A 386 -9.47 -13.08 16.89
CA ALA A 386 -8.44 -12.08 16.54
C ALA A 386 -8.67 -11.42 15.17
N VAL A 387 -9.29 -12.14 14.24
CA VAL A 387 -9.56 -11.72 12.86
C VAL A 387 -11.03 -11.92 12.51
N GLY A 388 -11.51 -11.07 11.61
CA GLY A 388 -12.84 -11.15 11.03
C GLY A 388 -12.97 -12.22 9.95
N HIS A 389 -14.17 -12.38 9.40
CA HIS A 389 -14.43 -13.20 8.22
C HIS A 389 -15.59 -12.63 7.40
N VAL A 390 -15.67 -12.98 6.12
CA VAL A 390 -16.84 -12.73 5.29
C VAL A 390 -17.69 -13.99 5.24
N ASP A 391 -18.93 -13.90 5.71
CA ASP A 391 -19.91 -14.98 5.56
C ASP A 391 -20.62 -14.86 4.21
N LEU A 392 -20.33 -15.81 3.32
CA LEU A 392 -20.89 -15.92 1.98
C LEU A 392 -22.12 -16.84 1.94
N GLY A 393 -22.51 -17.45 3.06
CA GLY A 393 -23.62 -18.41 3.12
C GLY A 393 -25.01 -17.77 3.03
N ALA A 394 -25.13 -16.47 3.32
CA ALA A 394 -26.37 -15.71 3.23
C ALA A 394 -26.54 -15.06 1.84
N PRO A 395 -27.79 -14.82 1.37
CA PRO A 395 -28.05 -14.15 0.07
C PRO A 395 -27.38 -12.78 -0.04
N THR A 396 -27.13 -12.13 1.09
CA THR A 396 -26.33 -10.93 1.21
C THR A 396 -25.08 -11.22 2.07
N PRO A 397 -23.85 -11.12 1.52
CA PRO A 397 -22.63 -11.53 2.21
C PRO A 397 -22.30 -10.61 3.39
N SER A 398 -22.28 -11.11 4.62
CA SER A 398 -22.07 -10.28 5.82
C SER A 398 -20.61 -10.25 6.24
N VAL A 399 -20.12 -9.07 6.68
CA VAL A 399 -18.73 -8.86 7.06
C VAL A 399 -18.64 -8.77 8.58
N TYR A 400 -17.82 -9.65 9.16
CA TYR A 400 -17.51 -9.65 10.57
C TYR A 400 -16.10 -9.11 10.78
N THR A 401 -15.91 -8.16 11.70
CA THR A 401 -14.60 -7.73 12.20
C THR A 401 -14.18 -8.55 13.41
N GLY A 402 -12.87 -8.70 13.60
CA GLY A 402 -12.32 -9.32 14.81
C GLY A 402 -12.40 -8.40 16.02
N ALA A 403 -12.02 -8.93 17.18
CA ALA A 403 -11.95 -8.22 18.45
C ALA A 403 -11.13 -6.92 18.33
N ASN A 404 -11.44 -5.93 19.18
CA ASN A 404 -10.82 -4.60 19.16
C ASN A 404 -10.94 -3.86 17.81
N ALA A 405 -12.03 -4.10 17.06
CA ALA A 405 -12.24 -3.56 15.72
C ALA A 405 -11.06 -3.87 14.76
N SER A 406 -10.55 -5.11 14.83
CA SER A 406 -9.48 -5.58 13.95
C SER A 406 -9.89 -5.40 12.48
N PRO A 407 -9.10 -4.66 11.66
CA PRO A 407 -9.40 -4.48 10.24
C PRO A 407 -9.01 -5.71 9.41
N TRP A 408 -8.50 -6.77 10.02
CA TRP A 408 -8.08 -7.99 9.31
C TRP A 408 -9.24 -8.95 9.18
N VAL A 409 -9.47 -9.40 7.95
CA VAL A 409 -10.54 -10.33 7.58
C VAL A 409 -9.91 -11.53 6.89
N MET A 410 -10.24 -12.72 7.36
CA MET A 410 -9.76 -13.99 6.79
C MET A 410 -10.27 -14.20 5.38
#